data_AF-A0A8P0PGE9-F1
#
_entry.id   AF-A0A8P0PGE9-F1
#
_cell.length_a   1.000
_cell.length_b   1.000
_cell.length_c   1.000
_cell.angle_alpha   90.00
_cell.angle_beta   90.00
_cell.angle_gamma   90.00
#
_symmetry.space_group_name_H-M   'P 1'
#
loop_
_entity.id
_entity.type
_entity.pdbx_description
1 polymer ?
#
loop_
_entity_poly.entity_id
_entity_poly.type
_entity_poly.pdbx_seq_one_letter_code
_entity_poly.pdbx_strand_id
1 'polypeptide(L)'
;MAKRVAIVGAGVSGLASIKCCLEEGLEPTCFERSDDLGGLWRFTEHVEEGRASLYKSVVSNSCKEMSCYSDFPFPEDYPNYVPNSQFLEYLKMYANRFSLLKCIRFKVRHKTSVSSQEVLPVSHFSQ
;
A
#
# COMPACT_ATOMS: atom_id res chain seq x y z
N MET A 1 6.66 -12.02 21.24
CA MET A 1 5.42 -11.96 20.42
C MET A 1 5.65 -10.89 19.35
N ALA A 2 5.33 -11.15 18.08
CA ALA A 2 5.53 -10.15 17.03
C ALA A 2 4.54 -8.98 17.22
N LYS A 3 4.96 -7.75 16.87
CA LYS A 3 4.07 -6.58 16.96
C LYS A 3 3.09 -6.61 15.79
N ARG A 4 1.81 -6.36 16.08
CA ARG A 4 0.76 -6.21 15.07
C ARG A 4 0.73 -4.79 14.54
N VAL A 5 0.67 -4.64 13.21
CA VAL A 5 0.69 -3.34 12.54
C VAL A 5 -0.57 -3.17 11.71
N ALA A 6 -1.29 -2.06 11.90
CA ALA A 6 -2.41 -1.69 11.04
C ALA A 6 -1.92 -0.79 9.89
N ILE A 7 -2.24 -1.15 8.66
CA ILE A 7 -1.92 -0.38 7.45
C ILE A 7 -3.25 0.09 6.84
N VAL A 8 -3.34 1.36 6.45
CA VAL A 8 -4.57 1.94 5.88
C VAL A 8 -4.33 2.29 4.41
N GLY A 9 -5.06 1.62 3.52
CA GLY A 9 -4.95 1.72 2.07
C GLY A 9 -3.97 0.70 1.46
N ALA A 10 -4.35 0.12 0.33
CA ALA A 10 -3.56 -0.84 -0.47
C ALA A 10 -3.12 -0.23 -1.82
N GLY A 11 -2.79 1.06 -1.83
CA GLY A 11 -2.05 1.70 -2.93
C GLY A 11 -0.54 1.42 -2.86
N VAL A 12 0.25 2.13 -3.66
CA VAL A 12 1.73 1.99 -3.73
C VAL A 12 2.38 1.98 -2.34
N SER A 13 2.05 2.97 -1.50
CA SER A 13 2.60 3.07 -0.14
C SER A 13 2.14 1.94 0.77
N GLY A 14 0.90 1.48 0.63
CA GLY A 14 0.34 0.40 1.43
C GLY A 14 1.01 -0.93 1.17
N LEU A 15 1.21 -1.27 -0.12
CA LEU A 15 1.90 -2.49 -0.52
C LEU A 15 3.35 -2.52 -0.02
N ALA A 16 4.09 -1.41 -0.19
CA ALA A 16 5.44 -1.28 0.35
C ALA A 16 5.45 -1.48 1.87
N SER A 17 4.50 -0.86 2.57
CA SER A 17 4.38 -0.97 4.03
C SER A 17 4.13 -2.41 4.49
N ILE A 18 3.28 -3.17 3.79
CA ILE A 18 3.04 -4.59 4.11
C ILE A 18 4.33 -5.37 3.92
N LYS A 19 5.01 -5.18 2.79
CA LYS A 19 6.26 -5.89 2.46
C LYS A 19 7.33 -5.62 3.51
N CYS A 20 7.58 -4.36 3.85
CA CYS A 20 8.56 -4.00 4.89
C CYS A 20 8.17 -4.57 6.27
N CYS A 21 6.89 -4.57 6.64
CA CYS A 21 6.46 -5.20 7.89
C CYS A 21 6.77 -6.70 7.91
N LEU A 22 6.52 -7.42 6.81
CA LEU A 22 6.79 -8.85 6.72
C LEU A 22 8.29 -9.15 6.79
N GLU A 23 9.15 -8.33 6.15
CA GLU A 23 10.60 -8.49 6.20
C GLU A 23 11.18 -8.29 7.60
N GLU A 24 10.62 -7.35 8.37
CA GLU A 24 11.01 -7.08 9.76
C GLU A 24 10.35 -8.04 10.76
N GLY A 25 9.66 -9.09 10.30
CA GLY A 25 9.01 -10.09 11.16
C GLY A 25 7.81 -9.57 11.96
N LEU A 26 7.15 -8.52 11.47
CA LEU A 26 5.93 -7.96 12.04
C LEU A 26 4.68 -8.65 11.47
N GLU A 27 3.53 -8.41 12.09
CA GLU A 27 2.23 -8.95 11.68
C GLU A 27 1.32 -7.85 11.10
N PRO A 28 1.43 -7.52 9.79
CA PRO A 28 0.61 -6.47 9.19
C PRO A 28 -0.82 -6.93 8.88
N THR A 29 -1.78 -6.06 9.17
CA THR A 29 -3.14 -6.13 8.63
C THR A 29 -3.42 -4.83 7.88
N CYS A 30 -3.63 -4.92 6.57
CA CYS A 30 -3.97 -3.82 5.71
C CYS A 30 -5.48 -3.73 5.49
N PHE A 31 -6.04 -2.53 5.60
CA PHE A 31 -7.45 -2.25 5.33
C PHE A 31 -7.57 -1.38 4.09
N GLU A 32 -8.20 -1.90 3.05
CA GLU A 32 -8.47 -1.18 1.80
C GLU A 32 -9.98 -0.94 1.69
N ARG A 33 -10.35 0.32 1.44
CA ARG A 33 -11.75 0.74 1.34
C ARG A 33 -12.44 0.18 0.11
N SER A 34 -11.67 -0.02 -0.96
CA SER A 34 -12.14 -0.48 -2.26
C SER A 34 -12.08 -2.00 -2.37
N ASP A 35 -12.46 -2.54 -3.51
CA ASP A 35 -12.55 -3.98 -3.76
C ASP A 35 -11.27 -4.62 -4.33
N ASP A 36 -10.27 -3.81 -4.71
CA ASP A 36 -8.97 -4.26 -5.21
C ASP A 36 -7.84 -3.32 -4.72
N LEU A 37 -6.59 -3.68 -5.00
CA LEU A 37 -5.40 -2.86 -4.73
C LEU A 37 -5.15 -1.80 -5.81
N GLY A 38 -4.07 -1.04 -5.63
CA GLY A 38 -3.51 -0.13 -6.64
C GLY A 38 -3.81 1.34 -6.39
N GLY A 39 -4.87 1.65 -5.65
CA GLY A 39 -5.22 3.02 -5.28
C GLY A 39 -5.39 3.91 -6.50
N LEU A 40 -4.53 4.93 -6.65
CA LEU A 40 -4.53 5.86 -7.79
C LEU A 40 -4.39 5.14 -9.14
N TRP A 41 -3.54 4.13 -9.23
CA TRP A 41 -3.21 3.48 -10.49
C TRP A 41 -4.31 2.54 -11.02
N ARG A 42 -5.36 2.29 -10.23
CA ARG A 42 -6.54 1.57 -10.71
C ARG A 42 -7.52 2.54 -11.37
N PHE A 43 -7.47 2.62 -12.69
CA PHE A 43 -8.46 3.36 -13.47
C PHE A 43 -9.86 2.75 -13.30
N THR A 44 -10.86 3.60 -13.10
CA THR A 44 -12.29 3.26 -13.11
C THR A 44 -13.06 4.37 -13.83
N GLU A 45 -14.08 4.00 -14.59
CA GLU A 45 -14.94 5.00 -15.30
C GLU A 45 -15.73 5.88 -14.31
N HIS A 46 -16.04 5.34 -13.13
CA HIS A 46 -16.73 6.06 -12.07
C HIS A 46 -15.75 6.51 -10.98
N VAL A 47 -15.93 7.74 -10.50
CA VAL A 47 -15.18 8.27 -9.35
C VAL A 47 -15.63 7.55 -8.08
N GLU A 48 -14.72 6.85 -7.44
CA GLU A 48 -14.95 6.26 -6.13
C GLU A 48 -14.67 7.31 -5.04
N GLU A 49 -15.68 7.66 -4.24
CA GLU A 49 -15.53 8.59 -3.13
C GLU A 49 -14.36 8.17 -2.23
N GLY A 50 -13.45 9.12 -1.93
CA GLY A 50 -12.33 8.94 -1.00
C GLY A 50 -11.27 7.91 -1.43
N ARG A 51 -11.22 7.57 -2.72
CA ARG A 51 -10.03 7.06 -3.43
C ARG A 51 -9.63 8.09 -4.49
N ALA A 52 -8.34 8.22 -4.78
CA ALA A 52 -7.89 9.08 -5.87
C ALA A 52 -8.41 8.57 -7.22
N SER A 53 -8.86 9.49 -8.07
CA SER A 53 -9.37 9.18 -9.41
C SER A 53 -8.32 9.47 -10.49
N LEU A 54 -8.50 8.84 -11.65
CA LEU A 54 -7.56 8.89 -12.78
C LEU A 54 -8.36 8.99 -14.09
N TYR A 55 -7.84 9.72 -15.08
CA TYR A 55 -8.36 9.66 -16.44
C TYR A 55 -7.67 8.56 -17.26
N LYS A 56 -8.38 8.00 -18.24
CA LYS A 56 -7.99 6.76 -18.95
C LYS A 56 -6.60 6.81 -19.60
N SER A 57 -6.17 7.97 -20.09
CA SER A 57 -4.92 8.14 -20.83
C SER A 57 -3.69 8.45 -19.98
N VAL A 58 -3.78 8.40 -18.65
CA VAL A 58 -2.60 8.68 -17.80
C VAL A 58 -1.47 7.68 -18.08
N VAL A 59 -0.28 8.26 -18.23
CA VAL A 59 1.02 7.61 -18.29
C VAL A 59 1.89 8.19 -17.17
N SER A 60 2.79 7.40 -16.59
CA SER A 60 3.73 7.90 -15.58
C SER A 60 4.54 9.08 -16.10
N ASN A 61 4.82 10.06 -15.24
CA ASN A 61 5.70 11.19 -15.52
C ASN A 61 7.15 10.93 -15.08
N SER A 62 7.39 9.86 -14.32
CA SER A 62 8.71 9.33 -13.97
C SER A 62 8.98 8.06 -14.78
N CYS A 63 10.25 7.84 -15.16
CA CYS A 63 10.61 6.66 -15.92
C CYS A 63 10.56 5.38 -15.07
N LYS A 64 10.43 4.22 -15.70
CA LYS A 64 10.23 2.93 -15.03
C LYS A 64 11.39 2.59 -14.08
N GLU A 65 12.62 2.86 -14.47
CA GLU A 65 13.83 2.58 -13.68
C GLU A 65 13.92 3.44 -12.42
N MET A 66 13.29 4.62 -12.43
CA MET A 66 13.29 5.57 -11.31
C MET A 66 12.06 5.44 -10.41
N SER A 67 11.07 4.63 -10.80
CA SER A 67 9.78 4.54 -10.12
C SER A 67 9.39 3.12 -9.67
N CYS A 68 10.29 2.14 -9.86
CA CYS A 68 10.10 0.79 -9.35
C CYS A 68 10.37 0.69 -7.85
N TYR A 69 9.95 -0.41 -7.23
CA TYR A 69 10.40 -0.77 -5.89
C TYR A 69 11.87 -1.20 -5.98
N SER A 70 12.65 -0.93 -4.94
CA SER A 70 14.11 -1.08 -4.96
C SER A 70 14.58 -2.51 -5.23
N ASP A 71 13.77 -3.50 -4.89
CA ASP A 71 14.04 -4.94 -5.04
C ASP A 71 13.14 -5.63 -6.06
N PHE A 72 12.38 -4.85 -6.84
CA PHE A 72 11.46 -5.39 -7.84
C PHE A 72 11.38 -4.44 -9.05
N PRO A 73 12.22 -4.64 -10.08
CA PRO A 73 12.20 -3.82 -11.28
C PRO A 73 10.92 -4.05 -12.09
N PHE A 74 10.55 -3.07 -12.92
CA PHE A 74 9.53 -3.29 -13.96
C PHE A 74 10.02 -4.32 -15.00
N PRO A 75 9.10 -5.01 -15.71
CA PRO A 75 9.46 -5.84 -16.85
C PRO A 75 10.28 -5.10 -17.91
N GLU A 76 11.17 -5.83 -18.59
CA GLU A 76 12.05 -5.27 -19.62
C GLU A 76 11.27 -4.71 -20.81
N ASP A 77 10.16 -5.35 -21.17
CA ASP A 77 9.27 -5.00 -22.29
C ASP A 77 8.33 -3.82 -21.98
N TYR A 78 8.25 -3.36 -20.73
CA TYR A 78 7.48 -2.17 -20.40
C TYR A 78 8.14 -0.89 -20.97
N PRO A 79 7.35 0.09 -21.41
CA PRO A 79 7.86 1.37 -21.90
C PRO A 79 8.51 2.16 -20.76
N ASN A 80 9.43 3.08 -21.09
CA ASN A 80 10.08 3.94 -20.09
C ASN A 80 9.07 4.74 -19.28
N TYR A 81 7.98 5.21 -19.89
CA TYR A 81 6.88 5.88 -19.20
C TYR A 81 5.65 4.98 -19.28
N VAL A 82 5.18 4.50 -18.13
CA VAL A 82 4.28 3.35 -18.03
C VAL A 82 2.82 3.82 -17.99
N PRO A 83 1.95 3.35 -18.90
CA PRO A 83 0.51 3.60 -18.83
C PRO A 83 -0.11 3.06 -17.54
N ASN A 84 -1.17 3.70 -17.06
CA ASN A 84 -1.81 3.33 -15.80
C ASN A 84 -2.19 1.84 -15.68
N SER A 85 -2.65 1.22 -16.77
CA SER A 85 -3.03 -0.19 -16.79
C SER A 85 -1.84 -1.11 -16.52
N GLN A 86 -0.68 -0.82 -17.13
CA GLN A 86 0.56 -1.56 -16.90
C GLN A 86 1.14 -1.26 -15.52
N PHE A 87 1.01 -0.03 -15.03
CA PHE A 87 1.44 0.30 -13.67
C PHE A 87 0.64 -0.50 -12.63
N LEU A 88 -0.68 -0.62 -12.81
CA LEU A 88 -1.52 -1.47 -11.97
C LEU A 88 -1.10 -2.94 -12.03
N GLU A 89 -0.81 -3.45 -13.22
CA GLU A 89 -0.32 -4.82 -13.40
C GLU A 89 0.99 -5.06 -12.63
N TYR A 90 1.96 -4.14 -12.73
CA TYR A 90 3.19 -4.17 -11.95
C TYR A 90 2.92 -4.21 -10.43
N LEU A 91 1.96 -3.43 -9.92
CA LEU A 91 1.58 -3.47 -8.49
C LEU A 91 0.96 -4.82 -8.10
N LYS A 92 0.18 -5.44 -8.99
CA LYS A 92 -0.37 -6.78 -8.79
C LYS A 92 0.72 -7.85 -8.81
N MET A 93 1.71 -7.72 -9.70
CA MET A 93 2.88 -8.59 -9.73
C MET A 93 3.67 -8.50 -8.42
N TYR A 94 3.93 -7.30 -7.93
CA TYR A 94 4.60 -7.07 -6.65
C TYR A 94 3.82 -7.71 -5.49
N ALA A 95 2.52 -7.44 -5.41
CA ALA A 95 1.66 -8.00 -4.37
C ALA A 95 1.64 -9.54 -4.38
N ASN A 96 1.64 -10.17 -5.56
CA ASN A 96 1.70 -11.61 -5.69
C ASN A 96 3.10 -12.16 -5.33
N ARG A 97 4.16 -11.56 -5.86
CA ARG A 97 5.56 -11.99 -5.66
C ARG A 97 5.92 -12.12 -4.19
N PHE A 98 5.50 -11.16 -3.38
CA PHE A 98 5.77 -11.11 -1.95
C PHE A 98 4.60 -11.61 -1.09
N SER A 99 3.58 -12.23 -1.72
CA SER A 99 2.41 -12.79 -1.03
C SER A 99 1.69 -11.79 -0.11
N LEU A 100 1.59 -10.52 -0.53
CA LEU A 100 1.04 -9.42 0.27
C LEU A 100 -0.48 -9.48 0.38
N LEU A 101 -1.16 -10.09 -0.60
CA LEU A 101 -2.62 -10.15 -0.69
C LEU A 101 -3.28 -10.75 0.57
N LYS A 102 -2.61 -11.72 1.22
CA LYS A 102 -3.12 -12.36 2.46
C LYS A 102 -3.24 -11.40 3.65
N CYS A 103 -2.53 -10.27 3.60
CA CYS A 103 -2.55 -9.25 4.64
C CYS A 103 -3.64 -8.19 4.40
N ILE A 104 -4.31 -8.21 3.24
CA ILE A 104 -5.23 -7.14 2.83
C ILE A 104 -6.69 -7.56 3.06
N ARG A 105 -7.45 -6.69 3.70
CA ARG A 105 -8.91 -6.78 3.84
C ARG A 105 -9.56 -5.69 3.00
N PHE A 106 -10.12 -6.09 1.87
CA PHE A 106 -10.84 -5.21 0.95
C PHE A 106 -12.26 -4.87 1.46
N LYS A 107 -12.84 -3.82 0.89
CA LYS A 107 -14.17 -3.30 1.24
C LYS A 107 -14.30 -2.91 2.72
N VAL A 108 -13.19 -2.52 3.36
CA VAL A 108 -13.16 -2.06 4.75
C VAL A 108 -12.87 -0.56 4.79
N ARG A 109 -13.90 0.23 5.07
CA ARG A 109 -13.75 1.67 5.32
C ARG A 109 -13.30 1.88 6.77
N HIS A 110 -12.04 2.27 6.99
CA HIS A 110 -11.58 2.70 8.30
C HIS A 110 -12.16 4.08 8.65
N LYS A 111 -12.83 4.21 9.80
CA LYS A 111 -13.53 5.46 10.19
C LYS A 111 -12.85 6.23 11.31
N THR A 112 -12.20 5.55 12.26
CA THR A 112 -11.60 6.20 13.43
C THR A 112 -10.50 5.32 13.99
N SER A 113 -9.34 5.89 14.26
CA SER A 113 -8.30 5.28 15.10
C SER A 113 -8.42 5.84 16.52
N VAL A 114 -8.54 4.95 17.51
CA VAL A 114 -8.51 5.34 18.92
C VAL A 114 -7.13 4.94 19.46
N SER A 115 -6.37 5.90 20.00
CA SER A 115 -5.14 5.56 20.70
C SER A 115 -5.47 5.15 22.14
N SER A 116 -5.02 3.95 22.51
CA SER A 116 -4.82 3.60 23.91
C SER A 116 -3.33 3.80 24.16
N GLN A 117 -2.94 4.97 24.67
CA GLN A 117 -1.56 5.13 25.14
C GLN A 117 -1.41 4.33 26.44
N GLU A 118 -0.41 3.45 26.50
CA GLU A 118 0.11 3.01 27.79
C GLU A 118 0.71 4.24 28.48
N VAL A 119 0.03 4.73 29.51
CA VAL A 119 0.60 5.75 30.41
C VAL A 119 1.72 5.07 31.17
N LEU A 120 2.97 5.29 30.75
CA LEU A 120 4.13 4.88 31.53
C LEU A 120 4.03 5.59 32.90
N PRO A 121 4.06 4.87 34.03
CA PRO A 121 4.03 5.51 35.33
C PRO A 121 5.26 6.39 35.49
N VAL A 122 5.04 7.68 35.72
CA VAL A 122 6.10 8.62 36.10
C VAL A 122 6.53 8.25 37.51
N SER A 123 7.61 7.48 37.63
CA SER A 123 8.25 7.23 38.92
C SER A 123 8.69 8.57 39.51
N HIS A 124 7.96 9.04 40.52
CA HIS A 124 8.37 10.18 41.32
C HIS A 124 9.64 9.78 42.07
N PHE A 125 10.78 10.32 41.65
CA PHE A 125 11.96 10.40 42.51
C PHE A 125 11.68 11.51 43.52
N SER A 126 11.22 11.14 44.72
CA SER A 126 11.35 12.00 45.89
C SER A 126 12.80 11.96 46.36
N GLN A 127 13.47 13.12 46.34
CA GLN A 127 14.64 13.35 47.20
C GLN A 127 14.20 13.52 48.65
#